data_AF-A0A0W0ZKD6-F1
#
_entry.id   AF-A0A0W0ZKD6-F1
#
_cell.length_a   1.000
_cell.length_b   1.000
_cell.length_c   1.000
_cell.angle_alpha   90.00
_cell.angle_beta   90.00
_cell.angle_gamma   90.00
#
_symmetry.space_group_name_H-M   'P 1'
#
loop_
_entity.id
_entity.type
_entity.pdbx_description
1 polymer ?
#
loop_
_entity_poly.entity_id
_entity_poly.type
_entity_poly.pdbx_seq_one_letter_code
_entity_poly.pdbx_strand_id
1 'polypeptide(L)'
;MATSKLILEPWLVSKKKWENIFSLHLPNPADLLALMDDWSHFRQMTIGLAERTAKIPGSDKFFLDACSFIDTACRFFDVSEPKNLPLSSNLQIKLREAATKVTPVSQSLLTLEVFKDQFPKAIDEAQALKRQREKEERDAEQEKKVQQVSRRIQDSPFFTSATTIQGRLQSEIERIKLKNRDDGRLIHLNKVKELIQGQIDAAKEECKQDYLSKNPGSQQEVIKSQCRDEMAKIVKTNLIDNNALDINFRTWLGRAILNVVIALPVKIYSSYKHIPENQLFFKLKTESKTIAVQIHEDITKLEPAR
;
A
#
# COMPACT_ATOMS: atom_id res chain seq x y z
N MET A 1 35.02 20.34 -13.37
CA MET A 1 35.68 20.34 -12.04
C MET A 1 34.74 20.05 -10.87
N ALA A 2 33.43 20.37 -10.92
CA ALA A 2 32.49 20.13 -9.81
C ALA A 2 32.04 18.66 -9.66
N THR A 3 32.05 17.87 -10.73
CA THR A 3 31.49 16.51 -10.77
C THR A 3 32.34 15.46 -10.04
N SER A 4 33.68 15.57 -10.04
CA SER A 4 34.55 14.61 -9.35
C SER A 4 34.52 14.75 -7.82
N LYS A 5 34.27 15.96 -7.30
CA LYS A 5 34.12 16.18 -5.85
C LYS A 5 32.82 15.58 -5.30
N LEU A 6 31.72 15.76 -6.02
CA LEU A 6 30.40 15.22 -5.65
C LEU A 6 30.36 13.68 -5.57
N ILE A 7 31.19 13.00 -6.36
CA ILE A 7 31.26 11.52 -6.37
C ILE A 7 32.18 10.99 -5.26
N LEU A 8 33.24 11.72 -4.89
CA LEU A 8 34.25 11.26 -3.92
C LEU A 8 33.95 11.65 -2.47
N GLU A 9 33.09 12.64 -2.24
CA GLU A 9 32.67 13.01 -0.88
C GLU A 9 31.98 11.85 -0.13
N PRO A 10 30.99 11.14 -0.71
CA PRO A 10 30.40 9.96 -0.07
C PRO A 10 31.45 8.88 0.25
N TRP A 11 32.41 8.66 -0.65
CA TRP A 11 33.50 7.71 -0.43
C TRP A 11 34.36 8.10 0.77
N LEU A 12 34.75 9.37 0.90
CA LEU A 12 35.55 9.84 2.04
C LEU A 12 34.81 9.65 3.38
N VAL A 13 33.50 9.88 3.39
CA VAL A 13 32.67 9.66 4.59
C VAL A 13 32.63 8.18 4.96
N SER A 14 32.34 7.29 4.00
CA SER A 14 32.34 5.84 4.23
C SER A 14 33.72 5.32 4.61
N LYS A 15 34.78 5.81 3.96
CA LYS A 15 36.19 5.49 4.28
C LYS A 15 36.49 5.77 5.75
N LYS A 16 36.22 6.99 6.21
CA LYS A 16 36.48 7.39 7.61
C LYS A 16 35.74 6.51 8.61
N LYS A 17 34.47 6.17 8.32
CA LYS A 17 33.68 5.29 9.19
C LYS A 17 34.25 3.87 9.24
N TRP A 18 34.72 3.32 8.11
CA TRP A 18 35.42 2.04 8.08
C TRP A 18 36.78 2.08 8.80
N GLU A 19 37.56 3.14 8.63
CA GLU A 19 38.84 3.32 9.35
C GLU A 19 38.64 3.43 10.86
N ASN A 20 37.54 4.05 11.31
CA ASN A 20 37.16 4.06 12.71
C ASN A 20 36.94 2.64 13.23
N ILE A 21 36.22 1.78 12.48
CA ILE A 21 36.02 0.37 12.83
C ILE A 21 37.36 -0.38 12.88
N PHE A 22 38.23 -0.17 11.89
CA PHE A 22 39.56 -0.80 11.86
C PHE A 22 40.45 -0.31 13.00
N SER A 23 40.19 0.90 13.49
CA SER A 23 40.81 1.50 14.68
C SER A 23 40.01 1.22 15.96
N LEU A 24 39.25 0.12 16.00
CA LEU A 24 38.49 -0.41 17.15
C LEU A 24 37.47 0.56 17.76
N HIS A 25 37.00 1.55 17.01
CA HIS A 25 35.87 2.38 17.44
C HIS A 25 34.57 1.62 17.17
N LEU A 26 33.71 1.55 18.18
CA LEU A 26 32.40 0.93 18.07
C LEU A 26 31.46 1.86 17.27
N PRO A 27 30.99 1.45 16.07
CA PRO A 27 29.98 2.21 15.35
C PRO A 27 28.62 2.03 16.03
N ASN A 28 27.74 3.01 15.89
CA ASN A 28 26.33 2.76 16.22
C ASN A 28 25.72 1.76 15.19
N PRO A 29 24.66 1.02 15.56
CA PRO A 29 24.10 -0.01 14.68
C PRO A 29 23.56 0.50 13.35
N ALA A 30 23.02 1.73 13.32
CA ALA A 30 22.46 2.32 12.10
C ALA A 30 23.54 2.67 11.07
N ASP A 31 24.66 3.24 11.53
CA ASP A 31 25.83 3.52 10.70
C ASP A 31 26.49 2.22 10.23
N LEU A 32 26.61 1.23 11.11
CA LEU A 32 27.15 -0.08 10.74
C LEU A 32 26.29 -0.77 9.66
N LEU A 33 24.96 -0.72 9.79
CA LEU A 33 24.07 -1.23 8.76
C LEU A 33 24.29 -0.50 7.43
N ALA A 34 24.34 0.83 7.44
CA ALA A 34 24.55 1.62 6.23
C ALA A 34 25.88 1.28 5.54
N LEU A 35 26.96 1.11 6.32
CA LEU A 35 28.28 0.69 5.80
C LEU A 35 28.23 -0.71 5.21
N MET A 36 27.55 -1.64 5.85
CA MET A 36 27.42 -3.02 5.38
C MET A 36 26.58 -3.11 4.09
N ASP A 37 25.50 -2.34 3.98
CA ASP A 37 24.68 -2.29 2.77
C ASP A 37 25.45 -1.65 1.59
N ASP A 38 26.26 -0.62 1.83
CA ASP A 38 27.07 0.06 0.81
C ASP A 38 28.41 -0.65 0.49
N TRP A 39 28.79 -1.67 1.27
CA TRP A 39 30.13 -2.27 1.21
C TRP A 39 30.56 -2.72 -0.19
N SER A 40 29.66 -3.31 -0.97
CA SER A 40 29.98 -3.79 -2.34
C SER A 40 30.45 -2.63 -3.22
N HIS A 41 29.70 -1.53 -3.19
CA HIS A 41 29.97 -0.35 -4.00
C HIS A 41 31.24 0.35 -3.50
N PHE A 42 31.33 0.58 -2.20
CA PHE A 42 32.50 1.17 -1.55
C PHE A 42 33.79 0.38 -1.84
N ARG A 43 33.76 -0.95 -1.71
CA ARG A 43 34.88 -1.86 -1.99
C ARG A 43 35.31 -1.75 -3.46
N GLN A 44 34.36 -1.83 -4.39
CA GLN A 44 34.66 -1.75 -5.83
C GLN A 44 35.29 -0.39 -6.20
N MET A 45 34.73 0.70 -5.69
CA MET A 45 35.27 2.05 -5.91
C MET A 45 36.67 2.18 -5.32
N THR A 46 36.90 1.70 -4.10
CA THR A 46 38.20 1.78 -3.43
C THR A 46 39.28 1.00 -4.18
N ILE A 47 38.98 -0.23 -4.62
CA ILE A 47 39.89 -1.03 -5.45
C ILE A 47 40.16 -0.31 -6.78
N GLY A 48 39.12 0.22 -7.44
CA GLY A 48 39.28 0.96 -8.69
C GLY A 48 40.14 2.23 -8.55
N LEU A 49 40.07 2.92 -7.42
CA LEU A 49 40.93 4.07 -7.09
C LEU A 49 42.39 3.67 -6.84
N ALA A 50 42.63 2.48 -6.27
CA ALA A 50 43.98 1.96 -6.00
C ALA A 50 44.64 1.28 -7.22
N GLU A 51 43.86 0.79 -8.20
CA GLU A 51 44.39 0.14 -9.40
C GLU A 51 44.65 1.11 -10.55
N ARG A 52 43.95 2.25 -10.57
CA ARG A 52 44.10 3.28 -11.61
C ARG A 52 44.79 4.49 -11.00
N THR A 53 45.96 4.87 -11.54
CA THR A 53 46.39 6.28 -11.50
C THR A 53 45.37 7.06 -12.29
N ALA A 54 44.24 7.38 -11.65
CA ALA A 54 43.13 8.02 -12.30
C ALA A 54 43.66 9.30 -12.93
N LYS A 55 43.44 9.51 -14.23
CA LYS A 55 43.74 10.78 -14.92
C LYS A 55 42.78 11.88 -14.45
N ILE A 56 42.57 11.99 -13.14
CA ILE A 56 41.74 12.96 -12.44
C ILE A 56 42.72 13.96 -11.81
N PRO A 57 42.60 15.27 -12.06
CA PRO A 57 43.45 16.26 -11.40
C PRO A 57 43.34 16.14 -9.86
N GLY A 58 44.46 15.91 -9.16
CA GLY A 58 44.50 15.63 -7.72
C GLY A 58 44.30 14.16 -7.32
N SER A 59 44.36 13.23 -8.28
CA SER A 59 44.18 11.78 -8.08
C SER A 59 45.24 11.13 -7.20
N ASP A 60 46.46 11.67 -7.14
CA ASP A 60 47.54 11.07 -6.35
C ASP A 60 47.16 10.94 -4.87
N LYS A 61 46.44 11.93 -4.34
CA LYS A 61 45.94 11.87 -2.95
C LYS A 61 44.92 10.75 -2.76
N PHE A 62 43.95 10.62 -3.65
CA PHE A 62 42.90 9.61 -3.56
C PHE A 62 43.43 8.20 -3.81
N PHE A 63 44.41 8.06 -4.70
CA PHE A 63 45.14 6.82 -4.93
C PHE A 63 45.88 6.39 -3.66
N LEU A 64 46.71 7.27 -3.08
CA LEU A 64 47.43 6.98 -1.83
C LEU A 64 46.46 6.66 -0.68
N ASP A 65 45.37 7.42 -0.58
CA ASP A 65 44.32 7.21 0.42
C ASP A 65 43.62 5.86 0.26
N ALA A 66 43.40 5.40 -0.98
CA ALA A 66 42.79 4.11 -1.27
C ALA A 66 43.75 2.94 -1.02
N CYS A 67 45.03 3.06 -1.41
CA CYS A 67 46.06 2.07 -1.10
C CYS A 67 46.23 1.89 0.41
N SER A 68 46.37 3.00 1.15
CA SER A 68 46.50 2.97 2.61
C SER A 68 45.28 2.34 3.30
N PHE A 69 44.07 2.66 2.80
CA PHE A 69 42.85 2.04 3.29
C PHE A 69 42.83 0.53 3.03
N ILE A 70 43.16 0.09 1.81
CA ILE A 70 43.19 -1.32 1.43
C ILE A 70 44.18 -2.09 2.28
N ASP A 71 45.40 -1.58 2.50
CA ASP A 71 46.39 -2.22 3.36
C ASP A 71 45.89 -2.39 4.80
N THR A 72 45.13 -1.40 5.29
CA THR A 72 44.53 -1.46 6.62
C THR A 72 43.38 -2.46 6.68
N ALA A 73 42.51 -2.47 5.66
CA ALA A 73 41.41 -3.42 5.54
C ALA A 73 41.92 -4.86 5.40
N CYS A 74 42.94 -5.10 4.57
CA CYS A 74 43.57 -6.40 4.39
C CYS A 74 44.13 -6.95 5.71
N ARG A 75 44.82 -6.09 6.49
CA ARG A 75 45.28 -6.46 7.84
C ARG A 75 44.14 -6.74 8.81
N PHE A 76 43.10 -5.91 8.81
CA PHE A 76 41.94 -6.11 9.68
C PHE A 76 41.21 -7.43 9.40
N PHE A 77 41.00 -7.77 8.12
CA PHE A 77 40.33 -9.01 7.70
C PHE A 77 41.25 -10.23 7.59
N ASP A 78 42.55 -10.07 7.86
CA ASP A 78 43.55 -11.14 7.76
C ASP A 78 43.59 -11.77 6.34
N VAL A 79 43.67 -10.92 5.31
CA VAL A 79 43.76 -11.33 3.90
C VAL A 79 44.97 -10.71 3.21
N SER A 80 45.60 -11.47 2.31
CA SER A 80 46.85 -11.09 1.65
C SER A 80 46.68 -10.12 0.48
N GLU A 81 45.51 -10.10 -0.16
CA GLU A 81 45.28 -9.34 -1.40
C GLU A 81 43.94 -8.60 -1.39
N PRO A 82 43.83 -7.44 -2.08
CA PRO A 82 42.61 -6.63 -2.08
C PRO A 82 41.40 -7.37 -2.67
N LYS A 83 41.64 -8.23 -3.66
CA LYS A 83 40.59 -9.06 -4.28
C LYS A 83 39.95 -10.05 -3.30
N ASN A 84 40.65 -10.40 -2.23
CA ASN A 84 40.20 -11.32 -1.18
C ASN A 84 39.45 -10.62 -0.05
N LEU A 85 39.32 -9.28 -0.07
CA LEU A 85 38.46 -8.56 0.86
C LEU A 85 37.02 -9.11 0.79
N PRO A 86 36.29 -9.17 1.92
CA PRO A 86 34.98 -9.80 1.99
C PRO A 86 34.00 -9.30 0.94
N LEU A 87 33.10 -10.17 0.50
CA LEU A 87 31.95 -9.80 -0.32
C LEU A 87 30.78 -9.43 0.60
N SER A 88 29.80 -8.68 0.11
CA SER A 88 28.63 -8.32 0.93
C SER A 88 27.88 -9.53 1.51
N SER A 89 27.88 -10.66 0.79
CA SER A 89 27.23 -11.90 1.24
C SER A 89 27.89 -12.53 2.47
N ASN A 90 29.19 -12.30 2.71
CA ASN A 90 29.92 -12.89 3.84
C ASN A 90 30.55 -11.85 4.77
N LEU A 91 30.36 -10.55 4.50
CA LEU A 91 30.95 -9.44 5.26
C LEU A 91 30.66 -9.55 6.76
N GLN A 92 29.43 -9.86 7.14
CA GLN A 92 29.02 -9.95 8.54
C GLN A 92 29.81 -11.00 9.32
N ILE A 93 30.01 -12.17 8.70
CA ILE A 93 30.77 -13.28 9.28
C ILE A 93 32.23 -12.83 9.39
N LYS A 94 32.78 -12.24 8.33
CA LYS A 94 34.17 -11.77 8.30
C LYS A 94 34.45 -10.62 9.27
N LEU A 95 33.48 -9.75 9.55
CA LEU A 95 33.59 -8.71 10.57
C LEU A 95 33.68 -9.29 11.98
N ARG A 96 32.90 -10.35 12.28
CA ARG A 96 32.98 -11.05 13.57
C ARG A 96 34.30 -11.79 13.74
N GLU A 97 34.74 -12.49 12.70
CA GLU A 97 36.04 -13.17 12.67
C GLU A 97 37.18 -12.17 12.87
N ALA A 98 37.16 -11.05 12.16
CA ALA A 98 38.17 -10.00 12.27
C ALA A 98 38.21 -9.41 13.68
N ALA A 99 37.06 -9.11 14.28
CA ALA A 99 36.99 -8.53 15.62
C ALA A 99 37.65 -9.42 16.68
N THR A 100 37.43 -10.74 16.62
CA THR A 100 38.03 -11.67 17.60
C THR A 100 39.54 -11.84 17.42
N LYS A 101 40.01 -11.77 16.17
CA LYS A 101 41.42 -11.94 15.78
C LYS A 101 42.26 -10.67 15.88
N VAL A 102 41.64 -9.50 15.97
CA VAL A 102 42.36 -8.23 15.97
C VAL A 102 43.35 -8.17 17.15
N THR A 103 44.58 -7.78 16.84
CA THR A 103 45.68 -7.59 17.79
C THR A 103 46.01 -6.09 17.87
N PRO A 104 46.18 -5.52 19.08
CA PRO A 104 46.42 -4.10 19.22
C PRO A 104 47.85 -3.77 18.80
N VAL A 105 48.00 -2.86 17.84
CA VAL A 105 49.33 -2.30 17.48
C VAL A 105 49.69 -1.12 18.38
N SER A 106 48.70 -0.41 18.94
CA SER A 106 48.92 0.82 19.74
C SER A 106 47.82 1.18 20.74
N GLN A 107 46.79 0.35 20.90
CA GLN A 107 45.63 0.67 21.74
C GLN A 107 45.63 -0.07 23.08
N SER A 108 44.90 0.46 24.06
CA SER A 108 44.80 -0.15 25.39
C SER A 108 44.12 -1.52 25.31
N LEU A 109 44.55 -2.47 26.16
CA LEU A 109 43.94 -3.79 26.27
C LEU A 109 42.45 -3.72 26.62
N LEU A 110 42.05 -2.74 27.44
CA LEU A 110 40.66 -2.50 27.80
C LEU A 110 39.81 -2.13 26.57
N THR A 111 40.31 -1.25 25.70
CA THR A 111 39.61 -0.84 24.46
C THR A 111 39.41 -2.06 23.54
N LEU A 112 40.43 -2.92 23.43
CA LEU A 112 40.36 -4.13 22.64
C LEU A 112 39.30 -5.10 23.17
N GLU A 113 39.28 -5.35 24.47
CA GLU A 113 38.32 -6.27 25.10
C GLU A 113 36.88 -5.77 24.94
N VAL A 114 36.66 -4.47 25.18
CA VAL A 114 35.34 -3.84 24.96
C VAL A 114 34.93 -3.97 23.50
N PHE A 115 35.83 -3.74 22.54
CA PHE A 115 35.52 -3.90 21.13
C PHE A 115 35.17 -5.36 20.78
N LYS A 116 35.95 -6.33 21.27
CA LYS A 116 35.71 -7.77 21.04
C LYS A 116 34.35 -8.24 21.56
N ASP A 117 33.91 -7.72 22.70
CA ASP A 117 32.61 -8.06 23.29
C ASP A 117 31.44 -7.31 22.62
N GLN A 118 31.61 -6.02 22.33
CA GLN A 118 30.51 -5.15 21.90
C GLN A 118 30.31 -5.10 20.39
N PHE A 119 31.37 -5.22 19.59
CA PHE A 119 31.27 -5.11 18.13
C PHE A 119 30.41 -6.23 17.51
N PRO A 120 30.51 -7.51 17.93
CA PRO A 120 29.58 -8.53 17.48
C PRO A 120 28.11 -8.22 17.81
N LYS A 121 27.85 -7.66 19.00
CA LYS A 121 26.49 -7.23 19.41
C LYS A 121 25.97 -6.10 18.52
N ALA A 122 26.81 -5.13 18.18
CA ALA A 122 26.46 -4.07 17.24
C ALA A 122 26.11 -4.62 15.84
N ILE A 123 26.78 -5.68 15.38
CA ILE A 123 26.43 -6.38 14.12
C ILE A 123 25.04 -7.03 14.24
N ASP A 124 24.74 -7.69 15.36
CA ASP A 124 23.42 -8.28 15.62
C ASP A 124 22.30 -7.23 15.63
N GLU A 125 22.52 -6.11 16.29
CA GLU A 125 21.59 -4.98 16.34
C GLU A 125 21.37 -4.36 14.96
N ALA A 126 22.43 -4.19 14.16
CA ALA A 126 22.34 -3.69 12.78
C ALA A 126 21.50 -4.63 11.89
N GLN A 127 21.66 -5.95 12.03
CA GLN A 127 20.84 -6.93 11.33
C GLN A 127 19.39 -6.93 11.79
N ALA A 128 19.14 -6.80 13.10
CA ALA A 128 17.80 -6.68 13.64
C ALA A 128 17.09 -5.45 13.07
N LEU A 129 17.80 -4.31 12.98
CA LEU A 129 17.30 -3.09 12.37
C LEU A 129 16.97 -3.27 10.87
N LYS A 130 17.79 -4.01 10.12
CA LYS A 130 17.49 -4.36 8.72
C LYS A 130 16.20 -5.16 8.60
N ARG A 131 16.05 -6.21 9.39
CA ARG A 131 14.83 -7.05 9.40
C ARG A 131 13.59 -6.26 9.81
N GLN A 132 13.74 -5.32 10.75
CA GLN A 132 12.66 -4.42 11.15
C GLN A 132 12.23 -3.52 9.99
N ARG A 133 13.19 -2.85 9.32
CA ARG A 133 12.89 -2.01 8.15
C ARG A 133 12.20 -2.78 7.02
N GLU A 134 12.69 -3.98 6.71
CA GLU A 134 12.07 -4.86 5.69
C GLU A 134 10.67 -5.33 6.10
N LYS A 135 10.39 -5.47 7.40
CA LYS A 135 9.04 -5.78 7.90
C LYS A 135 8.13 -4.55 7.78
N GLU A 136 8.58 -3.39 8.25
CA GLU A 136 7.82 -2.14 8.17
C GLU A 136 7.50 -1.76 6.72
N GLU A 137 8.43 -1.94 5.79
CA GLU A 137 8.20 -1.70 4.37
C GLU A 137 7.15 -2.64 3.78
N ARG A 138 7.21 -3.93 4.11
CA ARG A 138 6.18 -4.92 3.69
C ARG A 138 4.81 -4.61 4.28
N ASP A 139 4.76 -4.24 5.56
CA ASP A 139 3.52 -3.87 6.24
C ASP A 139 2.93 -2.60 5.60
N ALA A 140 3.76 -1.59 5.28
CA ALA A 140 3.34 -0.37 4.60
C ALA A 140 2.88 -0.62 3.16
N GLU A 141 3.55 -1.51 2.42
CA GLU A 141 3.13 -1.90 1.07
C GLU A 141 1.78 -2.65 1.10
N GLN A 142 1.62 -3.57 2.05
CA GLN A 142 0.36 -4.28 2.26
C GLN A 142 -0.76 -3.32 2.64
N GLU A 143 -0.51 -2.33 3.50
CA GLU A 143 -1.48 -1.31 3.85
C GLU A 143 -1.87 -0.46 2.64
N LYS A 144 -0.91 -0.01 1.82
CA LYS A 144 -1.18 0.71 0.56
C LYS A 144 -2.06 -0.11 -0.37
N LYS A 145 -1.81 -1.42 -0.49
CA LYS A 145 -2.62 -2.33 -1.31
C LYS A 145 -4.05 -2.41 -0.78
N VAL A 146 -4.24 -2.57 0.54
CA VAL A 146 -5.56 -2.58 1.18
C VAL A 146 -6.30 -1.26 0.93
N GLN A 147 -5.63 -0.12 1.11
CA GLN A 147 -6.22 1.20 0.85
C GLN A 147 -6.63 1.37 -0.62
N GLN A 148 -5.79 0.93 -1.57
CA GLN A 148 -6.12 0.99 -3.00
C GLN A 148 -7.34 0.11 -3.35
N VAL A 149 -7.42 -1.09 -2.80
CA VAL A 149 -8.58 -1.98 -2.96
C VAL A 149 -9.84 -1.35 -2.37
N SER A 150 -9.77 -0.79 -1.16
CA SER A 150 -10.90 -0.11 -0.53
C SER A 150 -11.42 1.06 -1.37
N ARG A 151 -10.54 1.88 -1.96
CA ARG A 151 -10.94 2.94 -2.89
C ARG A 151 -11.62 2.40 -4.13
N ARG A 152 -11.05 1.38 -4.78
CA ARG A 152 -11.66 0.73 -5.96
C ARG A 152 -13.06 0.19 -5.69
N ILE A 153 -13.30 -0.34 -4.49
CA ILE A 153 -14.61 -0.82 -4.07
C ILE A 153 -15.57 0.35 -3.84
N GLN A 154 -15.13 1.40 -3.15
CA GLN A 154 -15.95 2.60 -2.93
C GLN A 154 -16.37 3.27 -4.25
N ASP A 155 -15.44 3.34 -5.21
CA ASP A 155 -15.66 3.98 -6.52
C ASP A 155 -16.37 3.05 -7.54
N SER A 156 -16.68 1.81 -7.16
CA SER A 156 -17.37 0.86 -8.02
C SER A 156 -18.76 1.39 -8.39
N PRO A 157 -19.15 1.42 -9.69
CA PRO A 157 -20.47 1.90 -10.12
C PRO A 157 -21.64 1.23 -9.40
N PHE A 158 -21.49 -0.05 -9.04
CA PHE A 158 -22.45 -0.78 -8.22
C PHE A 158 -22.66 -0.14 -6.85
N PHE A 159 -21.57 0.09 -6.10
CA PHE A 159 -21.64 0.60 -4.72
C PHE A 159 -21.98 2.09 -4.67
N THR A 160 -21.56 2.88 -5.66
CA THR A 160 -22.02 4.27 -5.84
C THR A 160 -23.53 4.34 -6.07
N SER A 161 -24.06 3.48 -6.95
CA SER A 161 -25.50 3.41 -7.24
C SER A 161 -26.28 2.92 -6.01
N ALA A 162 -25.77 1.91 -5.30
CA ALA A 162 -26.38 1.40 -4.08
C ALA A 162 -26.42 2.47 -2.97
N THR A 163 -25.36 3.27 -2.81
CA THR A 163 -25.33 4.41 -1.89
C THR A 163 -26.37 5.47 -2.26
N THR A 164 -26.64 5.67 -3.55
CA THR A 164 -27.70 6.58 -4.03
C THR A 164 -29.09 6.11 -3.58
N ILE A 165 -29.36 4.80 -3.58
CA ILE A 165 -30.61 4.23 -3.06
C ILE A 165 -30.78 4.56 -1.58
N GLN A 166 -29.71 4.46 -0.80
CA GLN A 166 -29.75 4.83 0.62
C GLN A 166 -29.98 6.33 0.84
N GLY A 167 -29.37 7.18 0.01
CA GLY A 167 -29.64 8.62 0.01
C GLY A 167 -31.11 8.91 -0.24
N ARG A 168 -31.75 8.20 -1.18
CA ARG A 168 -33.19 8.36 -1.48
C ARG A 168 -34.08 7.90 -0.33
N LEU A 169 -33.78 6.76 0.28
CA LEU A 169 -34.46 6.31 1.50
C LEU A 169 -34.35 7.34 2.60
N GLN A 170 -33.15 7.91 2.81
CA GLN A 170 -32.92 8.94 3.82
C GLN A 170 -33.74 10.21 3.54
N SER A 171 -33.73 10.71 2.30
CA SER A 171 -34.52 11.89 1.93
C SER A 171 -36.01 11.68 2.18
N GLU A 172 -36.52 10.47 1.91
CA GLU A 172 -37.92 10.15 2.13
C GLU A 172 -38.27 10.02 3.63
N ILE A 173 -37.36 9.43 4.43
CA ILE A 173 -37.45 9.42 5.90
C ILE A 173 -37.55 10.85 6.44
N GLU A 174 -36.65 11.74 6.03
CA GLU A 174 -36.66 13.14 6.49
C GLU A 174 -37.91 13.89 6.03
N ARG A 175 -38.38 13.65 4.80
CA ARG A 175 -39.61 14.25 4.27
C ARG A 175 -40.84 13.87 5.09
N ILE A 176 -40.96 12.59 5.47
CA ILE A 176 -42.09 12.12 6.29
C ILE A 176 -41.95 12.67 7.71
N LYS A 177 -40.75 12.57 8.30
CA LYS A 177 -40.45 13.05 9.66
C LYS A 177 -40.72 14.56 9.84
N LEU A 178 -40.50 15.35 8.80
CA LEU A 178 -40.82 16.78 8.79
C LEU A 178 -42.34 17.04 8.85
N LYS A 179 -43.15 16.19 8.23
CA LYS A 179 -44.61 16.30 8.22
C LYS A 179 -45.25 15.72 9.47
N ASN A 180 -44.77 14.56 9.91
CA ASN A 180 -45.24 13.87 11.10
C ASN A 180 -44.10 13.01 11.68
N ARG A 181 -43.66 13.35 12.90
CA ARG A 181 -42.53 12.66 13.56
C ARG A 181 -42.88 11.25 14.03
N ASP A 182 -44.15 10.98 14.31
CA ASP A 182 -44.63 9.71 14.86
C ASP A 182 -45.30 8.84 13.78
N ASP A 183 -45.04 9.13 12.50
CA ASP A 183 -45.59 8.39 11.39
C ASP A 183 -45.05 6.95 11.39
N GLY A 184 -45.95 5.97 11.50
CA GLY A 184 -45.59 4.54 11.55
C GLY A 184 -44.78 4.04 10.35
N ARG A 185 -44.84 4.74 9.20
CA ARG A 185 -44.01 4.42 8.02
C ARG A 185 -42.51 4.58 8.28
N LEU A 186 -42.14 5.49 9.20
CA LEU A 186 -40.74 5.75 9.54
C LEU A 186 -40.06 4.52 10.11
N ILE A 187 -40.76 3.71 10.91
CA ILE A 187 -40.21 2.47 11.48
C ILE A 187 -39.78 1.51 10.36
N HIS A 188 -40.63 1.32 9.36
CA HIS A 188 -40.37 0.42 8.25
C HIS A 188 -39.28 0.95 7.31
N LEU A 189 -39.26 2.25 7.02
CA LEU A 189 -38.22 2.86 6.19
C LEU A 189 -36.84 2.82 6.85
N ASN A 190 -36.75 3.12 8.14
CA ASN A 190 -35.49 3.03 8.88
C ASN A 190 -34.98 1.58 8.88
N LYS A 191 -35.86 0.61 9.14
CA LYS A 191 -35.50 -0.81 9.08
C LYS A 191 -34.97 -1.22 7.70
N VAL A 192 -35.63 -0.80 6.62
CA VAL A 192 -35.19 -1.08 5.24
C VAL A 192 -33.83 -0.45 4.96
N LYS A 193 -33.64 0.81 5.36
CA LYS A 193 -32.37 1.51 5.21
C LYS A 193 -31.23 0.79 5.93
N GLU A 194 -31.44 0.37 7.17
CA GLU A 194 -30.46 -0.37 7.98
C GLU A 194 -30.13 -1.73 7.35
N LEU A 195 -31.14 -2.50 6.94
CA LEU A 195 -30.92 -3.80 6.31
C LEU A 195 -30.17 -3.68 4.99
N ILE A 196 -30.51 -2.69 4.15
CA ILE A 196 -29.80 -2.41 2.89
C ILE A 196 -28.36 -1.97 3.17
N GLN A 197 -28.13 -1.11 4.18
CA GLN A 197 -26.78 -0.72 4.59
C GLN A 197 -25.94 -1.95 4.95
N GLY A 198 -26.50 -2.83 5.79
CA GLY A 198 -25.83 -4.06 6.18
C GLY A 198 -25.44 -4.94 5.00
N GLN A 199 -26.32 -5.08 4.00
CA GLN A 199 -26.01 -5.83 2.78
C GLN A 199 -24.90 -5.18 1.95
N ILE A 200 -24.94 -3.85 1.79
CA ILE A 200 -23.91 -3.11 1.06
C ILE A 200 -22.55 -3.25 1.74
N ASP A 201 -22.50 -3.12 3.07
CA ASP A 201 -21.24 -3.18 3.83
C ASP A 201 -20.66 -4.59 3.85
N ALA A 202 -21.50 -5.62 4.03
CA ALA A 202 -21.08 -7.01 3.92
C ALA A 202 -20.49 -7.31 2.54
N ALA A 203 -21.18 -6.90 1.47
CA ALA A 203 -20.71 -7.08 0.10
C ALA A 203 -19.41 -6.31 -0.18
N LYS A 204 -19.24 -5.09 0.36
CA LYS A 204 -17.97 -4.34 0.24
C LYS A 204 -16.81 -5.09 0.90
N GLU A 205 -17.01 -5.65 2.08
CA GLU A 205 -15.95 -6.40 2.78
C GLU A 205 -15.65 -7.73 2.06
N GLU A 206 -16.66 -8.47 1.62
CA GLU A 206 -16.44 -9.68 0.80
C GLU A 206 -15.70 -9.36 -0.50
N CYS A 207 -16.09 -8.28 -1.20
CA CYS A 207 -15.37 -7.80 -2.38
C CYS A 207 -13.91 -7.46 -2.06
N LYS A 208 -13.64 -6.87 -0.89
CA LYS A 208 -12.27 -6.52 -0.44
C LYS A 208 -11.45 -7.78 -0.19
N GLN A 209 -12.02 -8.78 0.45
CA GLN A 209 -11.36 -10.06 0.69
C GLN A 209 -11.07 -10.80 -0.63
N ASP A 210 -12.01 -10.80 -1.59
CA ASP A 210 -11.79 -11.40 -2.91
C ASP A 210 -10.65 -10.72 -3.69
N TYR A 211 -10.50 -9.39 -3.62
CA TYR A 211 -9.36 -8.68 -4.22
C TYR A 211 -8.01 -8.94 -3.52
N LEU A 212 -8.03 -9.25 -2.22
CA LEU A 212 -6.84 -9.59 -1.46
C LEU A 212 -6.47 -11.08 -1.55
N SER A 213 -7.35 -11.90 -2.14
CA SER A 213 -7.17 -13.34 -2.30
C SER A 213 -6.11 -13.70 -3.35
N LYS A 214 -5.83 -15.01 -3.49
CA LYS A 214 -4.90 -15.55 -4.49
C LYS A 214 -5.41 -15.36 -5.94
N ASN A 215 -6.72 -15.24 -6.14
CA ASN A 215 -7.35 -15.04 -7.45
C ASN A 215 -8.16 -13.73 -7.43
N PRO A 216 -7.49 -12.56 -7.54
CA PRO A 216 -8.11 -11.27 -7.31
C PRO A 216 -9.29 -11.01 -8.25
N GLY A 217 -10.44 -10.66 -7.68
CA GLY A 217 -11.59 -10.16 -8.45
C GLY A 217 -12.49 -11.23 -9.05
N SER A 218 -12.22 -12.52 -8.80
CA SER A 218 -12.93 -13.64 -9.45
C SER A 218 -14.40 -13.76 -9.05
N GLN A 219 -14.75 -13.31 -7.83
CA GLN A 219 -16.10 -13.46 -7.29
C GLN A 219 -16.91 -12.16 -7.24
N GLN A 220 -16.35 -11.04 -7.72
CA GLN A 220 -16.97 -9.71 -7.61
C GLN A 220 -18.39 -9.64 -8.18
N GLU A 221 -18.62 -10.25 -9.35
CA GLU A 221 -19.94 -10.24 -9.99
C GLU A 221 -20.95 -11.07 -9.19
N VAL A 222 -20.51 -12.20 -8.62
CA VAL A 222 -21.36 -13.07 -7.81
C VAL A 222 -21.77 -12.34 -6.53
N ILE A 223 -20.80 -11.76 -5.81
CA ILE A 223 -21.04 -11.01 -4.57
C ILE A 223 -22.00 -9.83 -4.83
N LYS A 224 -21.76 -9.06 -5.89
CA LYS A 224 -22.64 -7.92 -6.27
C LYS A 224 -24.04 -8.38 -6.67
N SER A 225 -24.16 -9.50 -7.40
CA SER A 225 -25.47 -10.07 -7.74
C SER A 225 -26.24 -10.48 -6.50
N GLN A 226 -25.59 -11.20 -5.58
CA GLN A 226 -26.20 -11.63 -4.32
C GLN A 226 -26.65 -10.44 -3.49
N CYS A 227 -25.80 -9.42 -3.33
CA CYS A 227 -26.15 -8.17 -2.65
C CYS A 227 -27.39 -7.52 -3.28
N ARG A 228 -27.46 -7.42 -4.61
CA ARG A 228 -28.61 -6.85 -5.31
C ARG A 228 -29.88 -7.66 -5.03
N ASP A 229 -29.79 -8.97 -5.13
CA ASP A 229 -30.93 -9.86 -4.99
C ASP A 229 -31.46 -9.86 -3.55
N GLU A 230 -30.57 -9.79 -2.55
CA GLU A 230 -30.96 -9.61 -1.14
C GLU A 230 -31.56 -8.24 -0.86
N MET A 231 -31.01 -7.16 -1.42
CA MET A 231 -31.62 -5.83 -1.35
C MET A 231 -33.04 -5.84 -1.94
N ALA A 232 -33.25 -6.51 -3.07
CA ALA A 232 -34.56 -6.63 -3.70
C ALA A 232 -35.55 -7.39 -2.80
N LYS A 233 -35.10 -8.48 -2.16
CA LYS A 233 -35.90 -9.22 -1.16
C LYS A 233 -36.25 -8.34 0.04
N ILE A 234 -35.30 -7.58 0.59
CA ILE A 234 -35.54 -6.66 1.71
C ILE A 234 -36.64 -5.66 1.37
N VAL A 235 -36.54 -5.00 0.21
CA VAL A 235 -37.52 -4.02 -0.26
C VAL A 235 -38.89 -4.68 -0.45
N LYS A 236 -38.92 -5.85 -1.08
CA LYS A 236 -40.17 -6.58 -1.32
C LYS A 236 -40.86 -6.92 0.00
N THR A 237 -40.16 -7.57 0.92
CA THR A 237 -40.71 -8.04 2.21
C THR A 237 -41.15 -6.89 3.11
N ASN A 238 -40.34 -5.82 3.22
CA ASN A 238 -40.57 -4.79 4.23
C ASN A 238 -41.34 -3.57 3.72
N LEU A 239 -41.37 -3.33 2.40
CA LEU A 239 -42.14 -2.22 1.80
C LEU A 239 -43.32 -2.71 0.96
N ILE A 240 -43.13 -3.67 0.04
CA ILE A 240 -44.17 -4.01 -0.94
C ILE A 240 -45.20 -4.98 -0.37
N ASP A 241 -44.77 -6.02 0.34
CA ASP A 241 -45.64 -7.08 0.86
C ASP A 241 -46.12 -6.78 2.30
N ASN A 242 -45.64 -5.67 2.88
CA ASN A 242 -46.00 -5.26 4.22
C ASN A 242 -47.39 -4.61 4.27
N ASN A 243 -48.37 -5.36 4.77
CA ASN A 243 -49.76 -4.92 4.90
C ASN A 243 -49.98 -3.83 5.95
N ALA A 244 -48.98 -3.50 6.79
CA ALA A 244 -49.06 -2.37 7.71
C ALA A 244 -48.89 -1.01 6.99
N LEU A 245 -48.45 -1.01 5.74
CA LEU A 245 -48.29 0.19 4.92
C LEU A 245 -49.49 0.39 3.98
N ASP A 246 -49.83 1.65 3.71
CA ASP A 246 -50.88 2.00 2.76
C ASP A 246 -50.53 1.53 1.33
N ILE A 247 -51.54 1.08 0.57
CA ILE A 247 -51.38 0.52 -0.78
C ILE A 247 -50.72 1.52 -1.74
N ASN A 248 -51.04 2.81 -1.65
CA ASN A 248 -50.44 3.82 -2.51
C ASN A 248 -48.95 3.98 -2.20
N PHE A 249 -48.59 3.95 -0.91
CA PHE A 249 -47.20 4.02 -0.47
C PHE A 249 -46.38 2.80 -0.91
N ARG A 250 -46.93 1.59 -0.73
CA ARG A 250 -46.33 0.32 -1.19
C ARG A 250 -46.06 0.34 -2.69
N THR A 251 -47.00 0.87 -3.47
CA THR A 251 -46.93 0.89 -4.93
C THR A 251 -45.99 1.97 -5.45
N TRP A 252 -46.08 3.20 -4.93
CA TRP A 252 -45.27 4.31 -5.42
C TRP A 252 -43.82 4.19 -4.97
N LEU A 253 -43.56 4.09 -3.66
CA LEU A 253 -42.19 4.07 -3.15
C LEU A 253 -41.56 2.69 -3.25
N GLY A 254 -42.28 1.65 -2.83
CA GLY A 254 -41.77 0.29 -2.80
C GLY A 254 -41.33 -0.20 -4.19
N ARG A 255 -42.17 0.02 -5.22
CA ARG A 255 -41.81 -0.34 -6.60
C ARG A 255 -40.71 0.54 -7.18
N ALA A 256 -40.72 1.85 -6.88
CA ALA A 256 -39.66 2.74 -7.34
C ALA A 256 -38.28 2.27 -6.83
N ILE A 257 -38.16 1.99 -5.52
CA ILE A 257 -36.92 1.50 -4.92
C ILE A 257 -36.56 0.13 -5.50
N LEU A 258 -37.51 -0.80 -5.60
CA LEU A 258 -37.25 -2.13 -6.15
C LEU A 258 -36.71 -2.07 -7.59
N ASN A 259 -37.30 -1.23 -8.43
CA ASN A 259 -36.83 -1.05 -9.81
C ASN A 259 -35.40 -0.51 -9.87
N VAL A 260 -35.06 0.44 -9.01
CA VAL A 260 -33.69 0.98 -8.93
C VAL A 260 -32.71 -0.10 -8.43
N VAL A 261 -33.11 -0.93 -7.45
CA VAL A 261 -32.28 -2.07 -6.99
C VAL A 261 -32.03 -3.06 -8.13
N ILE A 262 -33.08 -3.45 -8.88
CA ILE A 262 -32.95 -4.41 -9.99
C ILE A 262 -32.04 -3.85 -11.10
N ALA A 263 -32.06 -2.54 -11.32
CA ALA A 263 -31.23 -1.85 -12.30
C ALA A 263 -29.76 -1.68 -11.89
N LEU A 264 -29.34 -2.12 -10.70
CA LEU A 264 -27.95 -1.99 -10.25
C LEU A 264 -26.98 -2.73 -11.19
N PRO A 265 -25.87 -2.10 -11.60
CA PRO A 265 -24.93 -2.68 -12.55
C PRO A 265 -24.04 -3.73 -11.87
N VAL A 266 -24.37 -5.01 -12.05
CA VAL A 266 -23.62 -6.14 -11.46
C VAL A 266 -22.39 -6.52 -12.29
N LYS A 267 -22.52 -6.52 -13.61
CA LYS A 267 -21.42 -6.87 -14.52
C LYS A 267 -20.41 -5.73 -14.60
N ILE A 268 -19.14 -6.07 -14.47
CA ILE A 268 -18.06 -5.16 -14.84
C ILE A 268 -17.98 -5.24 -16.36
N TYR A 269 -18.63 -4.34 -17.08
CA TYR A 269 -18.26 -4.13 -18.48
C TYR A 269 -16.83 -3.59 -18.51
N SER A 270 -15.86 -4.50 -18.48
CA SER A 270 -14.56 -4.24 -19.08
C SER A 270 -14.84 -3.95 -20.56
N SER A 271 -14.34 -2.81 -21.03
CA SER A 271 -14.57 -2.22 -22.36
C SER A 271 -15.92 -1.51 -22.58
N TYR A 272 -15.82 -0.19 -22.77
CA TYR A 272 -16.66 0.55 -23.70
C TYR A 272 -16.74 -0.22 -25.02
N LYS A 273 -17.84 -0.94 -25.25
CA LYS A 273 -18.29 -1.29 -26.59
C LYS A 273 -19.79 -1.07 -26.64
N HIS A 274 -20.18 -0.24 -27.60
CA HIS A 274 -21.55 0.09 -28.00
C HIS A 274 -22.50 -1.10 -27.80
N ILE A 275 -23.47 -0.93 -26.91
CA ILE A 275 -24.65 -1.81 -26.86
C ILE A 275 -25.57 -1.34 -28.01
N PRO A 276 -26.03 -2.23 -28.90
CA PRO A 276 -26.95 -1.86 -29.99
C PRO A 276 -28.27 -1.35 -29.40
N GLU A 277 -28.76 -0.22 -29.92
CA GLU A 277 -29.90 0.58 -29.42
C GLU A 277 -31.27 -0.13 -29.37
N ASN A 278 -31.36 -1.41 -29.75
CA ASN A 278 -32.63 -2.02 -30.12
C ASN A 278 -33.31 -2.87 -29.02
N GLN A 279 -32.88 -2.81 -27.75
CA GLN A 279 -33.47 -3.64 -26.67
C GLN A 279 -33.88 -2.91 -25.37
N LEU A 280 -33.95 -1.58 -25.34
CA LEU A 280 -34.46 -0.85 -24.18
C LEU A 280 -35.80 -0.18 -24.53
N PHE A 281 -36.87 -0.66 -23.90
CA PHE A 281 -38.27 -0.27 -24.15
C PHE A 281 -38.66 1.14 -23.63
N PHE A 282 -37.67 1.98 -23.32
CA PHE A 282 -37.88 3.41 -23.25
C PHE A 282 -37.43 3.97 -24.59
N LYS A 283 -38.33 4.66 -25.31
CA LYS A 283 -37.93 5.59 -26.38
C LYS A 283 -37.05 6.68 -25.75
N LEU A 284 -35.78 6.35 -25.60
CA LEU A 284 -34.69 7.27 -25.33
C LEU A 284 -34.62 8.15 -26.58
N LYS A 285 -35.01 9.42 -26.45
CA LYS A 285 -34.48 10.43 -27.37
C LYS A 285 -32.99 10.55 -27.03
N THR A 286 -32.17 9.74 -27.69
CA THR A 286 -30.73 9.66 -27.47
C THR A 286 -30.06 10.89 -28.06
N GLU A 287 -29.79 11.88 -27.21
CA GLU A 287 -28.52 12.59 -27.27
C GLU A 287 -27.61 11.95 -26.21
N SER A 288 -26.39 11.62 -26.64
CA SER A 288 -25.39 10.81 -25.93
C SER A 288 -25.15 11.26 -24.48
N LYS A 289 -25.76 10.57 -23.50
CA LYS A 289 -25.46 10.70 -22.06
C LYS A 289 -25.15 9.32 -21.47
N THR A 290 -24.16 9.27 -20.58
CA THR A 290 -23.76 8.04 -19.88
C THR A 290 -24.91 7.46 -19.06
N ILE A 291 -25.03 6.13 -18.99
CA ILE A 291 -26.10 5.42 -18.25
C ILE A 291 -26.22 5.92 -16.81
N ALA A 292 -25.12 6.25 -16.15
CA ALA A 292 -25.12 6.83 -14.80
C ALA A 292 -25.77 8.24 -14.74
N VAL A 293 -25.55 9.07 -15.76
CA VAL A 293 -26.18 10.40 -15.90
C VAL A 293 -27.67 10.26 -16.21
N GLN A 294 -28.05 9.29 -17.04
CA GLN A 294 -29.45 9.01 -17.35
C GLN A 294 -30.21 8.46 -16.13
N ILE A 295 -29.61 7.53 -15.38
CA ILE A 295 -30.14 7.03 -14.11
C ILE A 295 -30.27 8.20 -13.11
N HIS A 296 -29.28 9.09 -13.03
CA HIS A 296 -29.34 10.27 -12.16
C HIS A 296 -30.47 11.24 -12.58
N GLU A 297 -30.64 11.51 -13.87
CA GLU A 297 -31.71 12.37 -14.41
C GLU A 297 -33.11 11.78 -14.18
N ASP A 298 -33.27 10.47 -14.35
CA ASP A 298 -34.55 9.80 -14.15
C ASP A 298 -34.88 9.66 -12.65
N ILE A 299 -33.85 9.55 -11.81
CA ILE A 299 -33.93 9.69 -10.35
C ILE A 299 -34.41 11.10 -9.94
N THR A 300 -34.03 12.17 -10.64
CA THR A 300 -34.54 13.53 -10.41
C THR A 300 -35.95 13.77 -10.94
N LYS A 301 -36.39 13.07 -11.99
CA LYS A 301 -37.76 13.21 -12.56
C LYS A 301 -38.87 12.54 -11.74
N LEU A 302 -38.52 11.78 -10.69
CA LEU A 302 -39.48 11.17 -9.76
C LEU A 302 -40.02 12.16 -8.72
N GLU A 303 -39.69 13.45 -8.80
CA GLU A 303 -40.42 14.48 -8.06
C GLU A 303 -41.89 14.49 -8.51
N PRO A 304 -42.88 14.35 -7.60
CA PRO A 304 -44.26 14.59 -7.98
C PRO A 304 -44.42 16.07 -8.31
N ALA A 305 -45.13 16.35 -9.41
CA ALA A 305 -45.74 17.66 -9.60
C ALA A 305 -46.52 18.00 -8.33
N ARG A 306 -46.30 19.22 -7.82
CA ARG A 306 -46.86 19.77 -6.57
C ARG A 306 -48.35 19.48 -6.39
#